data_AF-A0AAW1SIY3-F1
#
_entry.id   AF-A0AAW1SIY3-F1
#
_cell.length_a   1.000
_cell.length_b   1.000
_cell.length_c   1.000
_cell.angle_alpha   90.00
_cell.angle_beta   90.00
_cell.angle_gamma   90.00
#
_symmetry.space_group_name_H-M   'P 1'
#
loop_
_entity.id
_entity.type
_entity.pdbx_description
1 polymer ?
#
loop_
_entity_poly.entity_id
_entity_poly.type
_entity_poly.pdbx_seq_one_letter_code
_entity_poly.pdbx_strand_id
1 'polypeptide(L)'
;MIVLPRPGELVFHDFRQQPGHLEPGRPVRLFQWNVERGYKLDAIIQELAREDARDPLDIIAVQEVDIGCERSACEDTGTRVEASTATLSFPSTTSHTAER
;
A
#
# COMPACT_ATOMS: atom_id res chain seq x y z
N MET A 1 8.46 -22.72 8.50
CA MET A 1 9.83 -22.25 8.29
C MET A 1 9.72 -21.09 7.32
N ILE A 2 10.07 -19.86 7.73
CA ILE A 2 10.00 -18.69 6.85
C ILE A 2 11.18 -18.80 5.87
N VAL A 3 10.89 -18.76 4.58
CA VAL A 3 11.93 -18.74 3.53
C VAL A 3 12.21 -17.28 3.24
N LEU A 4 13.41 -16.82 3.57
CA LEU A 4 13.84 -15.46 3.28
C LEU A 4 14.27 -15.35 1.80
N PRO A 5 14.00 -14.21 1.14
CA PRO A 5 14.51 -13.98 -0.20
C PRO A 5 16.04 -13.91 -0.21
N ARG A 6 16.65 -14.32 -1.32
CA ARG A 6 18.09 -14.19 -1.56
C ARG A 6 18.46 -12.71 -1.75
N PRO A 7 19.70 -12.31 -1.43
CA PRO A 7 20.16 -10.95 -1.73
C PRO A 7 19.95 -10.59 -3.21
N GLY A 8 19.25 -9.49 -3.47
CA GLY A 8 18.92 -9.03 -4.83
C GLY A 8 17.74 -9.74 -5.51
N GLU A 9 17.11 -10.70 -4.84
CA GLU A 9 15.89 -11.34 -5.34
C GLU A 9 14.73 -10.32 -5.33
N LEU A 10 14.03 -10.23 -6.46
CA LEU A 10 12.80 -9.46 -6.55
C LEU A 10 11.64 -10.32 -6.05
N VAL A 11 11.05 -9.90 -4.93
CA VAL A 11 9.82 -10.51 -4.40
C VAL A 11 8.63 -9.75 -4.96
N PHE A 12 7.69 -10.48 -5.58
CA PHE A 12 6.48 -9.91 -6.14
C PHE A 12 5.25 -10.43 -5.38
N HIS A 13 4.40 -9.51 -4.95
CA HIS A 13 3.10 -9.81 -4.37
C HIS A 13 2.03 -9.03 -5.13
N ASP A 14 0.94 -9.71 -5.46
CA ASP A 14 -0.26 -9.10 -6.03
C ASP A 14 -1.40 -9.23 -5.03
N PHE A 15 -1.78 -8.10 -4.41
CA PHE A 15 -2.83 -8.04 -3.40
C PHE A 15 -4.18 -7.61 -3.99
N ARG A 16 -4.27 -7.42 -5.31
CA ARG A 16 -5.49 -6.95 -5.97
C ARG A 16 -6.55 -8.04 -5.97
N GLN A 17 -7.74 -7.73 -5.46
CA GLN A 17 -8.92 -8.61 -5.58
C GLN A 17 -9.59 -8.49 -6.96
N GLN A 18 -9.43 -7.33 -7.61
CA GLN A 18 -9.96 -7.03 -8.93
C GLN A 18 -8.93 -6.22 -9.73
N PRO A 19 -8.95 -6.27 -11.07
CA PRO A 19 -8.11 -5.41 -11.89
C PRO A 19 -8.37 -3.93 -11.57
N GLY A 20 -7.30 -3.17 -11.34
CA GLY A 20 -7.42 -1.73 -11.15
C GLY A 20 -7.91 -1.04 -12.42
N HIS A 21 -8.71 0.01 -12.26
CA HIS A 21 -9.11 0.90 -13.34
C HIS A 21 -8.31 2.20 -13.26
N LEU A 22 -7.60 2.55 -14.32
CA LEU A 22 -6.88 3.82 -14.42
C LEU A 22 -7.73 4.80 -15.25
N GLU A 23 -8.11 5.91 -14.63
CA GLU A 23 -8.81 7.00 -15.33
C GLU A 23 -7.83 7.75 -16.25
N PRO A 24 -8.03 7.72 -17.58
CA PRO A 24 -7.15 8.40 -18.51
C PRO A 24 -7.11 9.91 -18.26
N GLY A 25 -5.91 10.48 -18.24
CA GLY A 25 -5.72 11.93 -18.10
C GLY A 25 -5.67 12.44 -16.65
N ARG A 26 -5.87 11.59 -15.63
CA ARG A 26 -5.55 11.98 -14.24
C ARG A 26 -4.02 12.04 -14.05
N PRO A 27 -3.47 13.02 -13.32
CA PRO A 27 -2.06 13.02 -12.93
C PRO A 27 -1.73 11.81 -12.03
N VAL A 28 -0.56 11.20 -12.25
CA VAL A 28 -0.06 10.13 -11.39
C VAL A 28 0.36 10.71 -10.05
N ARG A 29 -0.11 10.11 -8.96
CA ARG A 29 0.25 10.52 -7.59
C ARG A 29 1.14 9.49 -6.92
N LEU A 30 2.28 9.96 -6.45
CA LEU A 30 3.29 9.17 -5.75
C LEU A 30 3.47 9.70 -4.33
N PHE A 31 3.45 8.79 -3.36
CA PHE A 31 3.82 9.05 -1.97
C PHE A 31 5.11 8.31 -1.65
N GLN A 32 6.03 8.95 -0.93
CA GLN A 32 7.27 8.31 -0.47
C GLN A 32 7.40 8.45 1.04
N TRP A 33 7.71 7.35 1.74
CA TRP A 33 8.00 7.37 3.16
C TRP A 33 9.11 6.40 3.55
N ASN A 34 10.14 6.90 4.25
CA ASN A 34 10.99 6.07 5.10
C ASN A 34 10.30 5.80 6.44
N VAL A 35 9.90 4.55 6.67
CA VAL A 35 9.06 4.17 7.83
C VAL A 35 9.87 3.74 9.05
N GLU A 36 11.20 3.90 9.02
CA GLU A 36 12.09 3.62 10.15
C GLU A 36 11.77 2.24 10.77
N ARG A 37 11.82 1.19 9.93
CA ARG A 37 11.59 -0.22 10.33
C ARG A 37 10.20 -0.47 10.94
N GLY A 38 9.22 0.34 10.57
CA GLY A 38 7.84 0.22 11.07
C GLY A 38 7.65 0.74 12.49
N TYR A 39 8.48 1.68 12.96
CA TYR A 39 8.21 2.34 14.23
C TYR A 39 6.84 3.04 14.19
N LYS A 40 5.92 2.63 15.07
CA LYS A 40 4.50 3.04 15.05
C LYS A 40 3.78 2.68 13.73
N LEU A 41 4.03 1.47 13.21
CA LEU A 41 3.47 0.96 11.96
C LEU A 41 1.95 1.20 11.81
N ASP A 42 1.16 0.97 12.86
CA ASP A 42 -0.28 1.20 12.80
C ASP A 42 -0.65 2.67 12.55
N ALA A 43 0.09 3.62 13.12
CA ALA A 43 -0.14 5.04 12.91
C ALA A 43 0.28 5.46 11.49
N ILE A 44 1.36 4.87 10.96
CA ILE A 44 1.79 5.08 9.57
C ILE A 44 0.73 4.58 8.60
N ILE A 45 0.20 3.38 8.82
CA ILE A 45 -0.88 2.79 8.03
C ILE A 45 -2.12 3.68 8.04
N GLN A 46 -2.53 4.15 9.22
CA GLN A 46 -3.67 5.06 9.34
C GLN A 46 -3.45 6.36 8.56
N GLU A 47 -2.23 6.88 8.55
CA GLU A 47 -1.91 8.11 7.82
C GLU A 47 -1.93 7.89 6.30
N LEU A 48 -1.32 6.80 5.82
CA LEU A 48 -1.37 6.43 4.41
C LEU A 48 -2.81 6.23 3.93
N ALA A 49 -3.65 5.59 4.75
CA ALA A 49 -5.07 5.42 4.46
C ALA A 49 -5.84 6.75 4.39
N ARG A 50 -5.49 7.74 5.23
CA ARG A 50 -6.09 9.08 5.17
C ARG A 50 -5.68 9.82 3.91
N GLU A 51 -4.42 9.76 3.53
CA GLU A 51 -3.92 10.40 2.31
C GLU A 51 -4.55 9.79 1.05
N ASP A 52 -4.65 8.46 0.98
CA ASP A 52 -5.29 7.76 -0.14
C ASP A 52 -6.80 8.03 -0.23
N ALA A 53 -7.51 8.06 0.90
CA ALA A 53 -8.94 8.41 0.93
C ALA A 53 -9.21 9.87 0.53
N ARG A 54 -8.27 10.77 0.79
CA ARG A 54 -8.38 12.19 0.44
C ARG A 54 -8.14 12.43 -1.05
N ASP A 55 -7.10 11.81 -1.58
CA ASP A 55 -6.73 11.88 -2.98
C ASP A 55 -6.06 10.54 -3.34
N PRO A 56 -6.63 9.72 -4.23
CA PRO A 56 -6.15 8.37 -4.48
C PRO A 56 -4.69 8.33 -4.96
N LEU A 57 -3.88 7.53 -4.29
CA LEU A 57 -2.47 7.31 -4.61
C LEU A 57 -2.34 6.22 -5.69
N ASP A 58 -1.45 6.43 -6.66
CA ASP A 58 -1.12 5.40 -7.66
C ASP A 58 0.08 4.57 -7.21
N ILE A 59 1.02 5.20 -6.51
CA ILE A 59 2.29 4.60 -6.13
C ILE A 59 2.63 5.01 -4.70
N ILE A 60 2.95 4.04 -3.85
CA ILE A 60 3.51 4.27 -2.52
C ILE A 60 4.90 3.63 -2.49
N ALA A 61 5.93 4.45 -2.28
CA ALA A 61 7.31 4.02 -2.19
C ALA A 61 7.77 4.03 -0.72
N VAL A 62 7.88 2.85 -0.12
CA VAL A 62 8.26 2.68 1.29
C VAL A 62 9.74 2.29 1.40
N GLN A 63 10.47 2.93 2.31
CA GLN A 63 11.90 2.68 2.59
C GLN A 63 12.11 2.27 4.04
N GLU A 64 13.22 1.58 4.30
CA GLU A 64 13.54 0.99 5.61
C GLU A 64 12.43 0.07 6.15
N VAL A 65 11.95 -0.84 5.30
CA VAL A 65 11.06 -1.94 5.73
C VAL A 65 11.89 -3.06 6.36
N ASP A 66 11.35 -3.72 7.39
CA ASP A 66 11.89 -4.99 7.87
C ASP A 66 11.18 -6.14 7.12
N ILE A 67 11.97 -7.10 6.60
CA ILE A 67 11.49 -8.31 5.94
C ILE A 67 12.08 -9.50 6.67
N GLY A 68 11.27 -10.21 7.45
CA GLY A 68 11.69 -11.44 8.14
C GLY A 68 12.86 -11.25 9.11
N CYS A 69 13.01 -10.05 9.68
CA CYS A 69 14.09 -9.71 10.61
C CYS A 69 13.75 -10.17 12.04
N GLU A 70 14.67 -10.83 12.74
CA GLU A 70 14.43 -11.32 14.11
C GLU A 70 14.01 -10.21 15.09
N ARG A 71 14.58 -9.01 14.92
CA ARG A 71 14.26 -7.83 15.75
C ARG A 71 12.81 -7.35 15.61
N SER A 72 12.16 -7.63 14.47
CA SER A 72 10.74 -7.35 14.23
C SER A 72 9.88 -8.58 14.49
N ALA A 73 10.37 -9.55 15.27
CA ALA A 73 9.73 -10.86 15.44
C ALA A 73 9.44 -11.56 14.10
N CYS A 74 10.31 -11.32 13.11
CA CYS A 74 10.20 -11.80 11.73
C CYS A 74 8.96 -11.26 10.99
N GLU A 75 8.42 -10.11 11.40
CA GLU A 75 7.34 -9.42 10.70
C GLU A 75 7.82 -8.82 9.37
N ASP A 76 6.97 -8.89 8.36
CA ASP A 76 7.14 -8.22 7.07
C ASP A 76 6.36 -6.91 7.08
N THR A 77 7.08 -5.80 7.26
CA THR A 77 6.48 -4.46 7.35
C THR A 77 5.78 -4.07 6.05
N GLY A 78 6.35 -4.45 4.89
CA GLY A 78 5.79 -4.12 3.58
C GLY A 78 4.43 -4.78 3.36
N THR A 79 4.32 -6.06 3.70
CA THR A 79 3.07 -6.82 3.61
C THR A 79 1.98 -6.23 4.51
N ARG A 80 2.32 -5.71 5.69
CA ARG A 80 1.35 -5.08 6.60
C ARG A 80 0.82 -3.75 6.11
N VAL A 81 1.68 -2.93 5.48
CA VAL A 81 1.24 -1.69 4.84
C VAL A 81 0.21 -2.02 3.76
N GLU A 82 0.50 -2.98 2.88
CA GLU A 82 -0.41 -3.35 1.79
C GLU A 82 -1.70 -4.07 2.21
N ALA A 83 -1.63 -4.97 3.19
CA ALA A 83 -2.83 -5.64 3.70
C ALA A 83 -3.85 -4.64 4.28
N SER A 84 -3.37 -3.49 4.76
CA SER A 84 -4.20 -2.45 5.34
C SER A 84 -4.76 -1.48 4.28
N THR A 85 -4.03 -1.25 3.18
CA THR A 85 -4.47 -0.42 2.05
C THR A 85 -5.37 -1.19 1.08
N ALA A 86 -5.24 -2.50 0.94
CA ALA A 86 -6.14 -3.33 0.13
C ALA A 86 -7.60 -3.36 0.64
N THR A 87 -7.83 -2.91 1.87
CA THR A 87 -9.18 -2.73 2.46
C THR A 87 -9.76 -1.34 2.15
N LEU A 88 -8.96 -0.42 1.58
CA LEU A 88 -9.42 0.87 1.10
C LEU A 88 -10.19 0.61 -0.20
N SER A 89 -11.49 0.43 0.02
CA SER A 89 -12.47 0.16 -1.00
C SER A 89 -12.48 1.33 -1.97
N PHE A 90 -12.14 1.10 -3.23
CA PHE A 90 -12.49 2.04 -4.29
C PHE A 90 -14.00 2.27 -4.19
N PRO A 91 -14.48 3.50 -3.95
CA PRO A 91 -15.91 3.75 -3.93
C PRO A 91 -16.46 3.39 -5.30
N SER A 92 -17.34 2.39 -5.33
CA SER A 92 -18.15 2.05 -6.49
C SER A 92 -18.84 3.32 -6.97
N THR A 93 -18.58 3.66 -8.22
CA THR A 93 -19.02 4.84 -8.95
C THR A 93 -20.41 5.30 -8.51
N THR A 94 -20.50 6.47 -7.87
CA THR A 94 -21.78 7.14 -7.67
C THR A 94 -22.34 7.41 -9.06
N SER A 95 -23.40 6.71 -9.42
CA SER A 95 -24.16 6.97 -10.63
C SER A 95 -24.79 8.35 -10.47
N HIS A 96 -24.16 9.39 -10.99
CA HIS A 96 -24.82 10.66 -11.22
C HIS A 96 -25.83 10.45 -12.35
N THR A 97 -27.08 10.22 -11.97
CA THR A 97 -28.23 10.36 -12.87
C THR A 97 -28.19 11.78 -13.41
N ALA A 98 -27.88 11.93 -14.70
CA ALA A 98 -28.02 13.19 -15.39
C ALA A 98 -29.53 13.51 -15.45
N GLU A 99 -29.96 14.49 -14.65
CA GLU A 99 -31.25 15.14 -14.86
C GLU A 99 -31.20 15.86 -16.23
N ARG A 100 -32.18 15.52 -17.07
CA ARG A 100 -32.64 16.33 -18.20
C ARG A 100 -34.16 16.36 -18.16
#